data_AF-A0A2V8AFT7-F1
#
_entry.id   AF-A0A2V8AFT7-F1
#
_cell.length_a   1.000
_cell.length_b   1.000
_cell.length_c   1.000
_cell.angle_alpha   90.00
_cell.angle_beta   90.00
_cell.angle_gamma   90.00
#
_symmetry.space_group_name_H-M   'P 1'
#
loop_
_entity.id
_entity.type
_entity.pdbx_description
1 polymer ?
#
loop_
_entity_poly.entity_id
_entity_poly.type
_entity_poly.pdbx_seq_one_letter_code
_entity_poly.pdbx_strand_id
1 'polypeptide(L)'
;MFGAASKVFFNLLARSRILNTLASRYGMRRPTSFARRFIAGETISEAIEAARRVEARGLTHTLDLLGESVTTLEKADAAARAYLKVVDAIVQSGIGRNLSLKLTQLGLDVDKASAIDNLRKILERAEPAAFFVRVDMESSHYTDVTLEVFETLWQQGHRQIGIVLQSALHRSDQDLRRINALGARVRLVKGAYNEPKSVAYQKKVDVDAAYARMVRTLLTEGVYPAIATHDPKMIELTRTYANEHGVAPDRFEFQMLYGVRRDLQARLVRDGYRLRVYIPFGREWFPYFMRRLGERPANIGFVLRGILGETG
;
A
#
# COMPACT_ATOMS: atom_id res chain seq x y z
N MET A 1 -18.28 17.50 5.06
CA MET A 1 -19.36 16.51 5.28
C MET A 1 -19.36 15.33 4.29
N PHE A 2 -18.92 15.48 3.03
CA PHE A 2 -18.88 14.35 2.08
C PHE A 2 -17.94 13.18 2.45
N GLY A 3 -16.83 13.43 3.15
CA GLY A 3 -15.77 12.43 3.33
C GLY A 3 -16.10 11.21 4.21
N ALA A 4 -16.76 11.41 5.36
CA ALA A 4 -17.04 10.32 6.30
C ALA A 4 -18.25 9.48 5.85
N ALA A 5 -19.35 10.14 5.45
CA ALA A 5 -20.56 9.47 4.96
C ALA A 5 -20.29 8.65 3.68
N SER A 6 -19.48 9.20 2.75
CA SER A 6 -19.04 8.47 1.55
C SER A 6 -18.23 7.22 1.91
N LYS A 7 -17.22 7.34 2.79
CA LYS A 7 -16.41 6.18 3.21
C LYS A 7 -17.25 5.07 3.84
N VAL A 8 -18.20 5.43 4.72
CA VAL A 8 -19.10 4.44 5.35
C VAL A 8 -19.97 3.76 4.31
N PHE A 9 -20.57 4.52 3.39
CA PHE A 9 -21.39 3.97 2.31
C PHE A 9 -20.61 3.00 1.41
N PHE A 10 -19.43 3.39 0.92
CA PHE A 10 -18.61 2.53 0.07
C PHE A 10 -18.04 1.32 0.81
N ASN A 11 -17.76 1.43 2.11
CA ASN A 11 -17.36 0.29 2.94
C ASN A 11 -18.50 -0.73 3.10
N LEU A 12 -19.75 -0.29 3.20
CA LEU A 12 -20.92 -1.19 3.21
C LEU A 12 -21.08 -1.90 1.87
N LEU A 13 -20.95 -1.17 0.76
CA LEU A 13 -21.04 -1.76 -0.58
C LEU A 13 -19.91 -2.76 -0.86
N ALA A 14 -18.71 -2.51 -0.33
CA ALA A 14 -17.56 -3.42 -0.45
C ALA A 14 -17.82 -4.80 0.16
N ARG A 15 -18.77 -4.93 1.09
CA ARG A 15 -19.17 -6.19 1.73
C ARG A 15 -20.28 -6.93 0.97
N SER A 16 -20.85 -6.34 -0.09
CA SER A 16 -21.95 -6.96 -0.85
C SER A 16 -21.43 -8.01 -1.82
N ARG A 17 -21.80 -9.27 -1.59
CA ARG A 17 -21.45 -10.40 -2.47
C ARG A 17 -22.08 -10.27 -3.86
N ILE A 18 -23.31 -9.77 -3.95
CA ILE A 18 -24.03 -9.59 -5.22
C ILE A 18 -23.30 -8.54 -6.09
N LEU A 19 -22.94 -7.40 -5.50
CA LEU A 19 -22.20 -6.36 -6.22
C LEU A 19 -20.81 -6.84 -6.63
N ASN A 20 -20.14 -7.61 -5.77
CA ASN A 20 -18.87 -8.24 -6.11
C ASN A 20 -19.01 -9.16 -7.33
N THR A 21 -19.99 -10.08 -7.34
CA THR A 21 -20.20 -11.00 -8.48
C THR A 21 -20.50 -10.26 -9.78
N LEU A 22 -21.35 -9.23 -9.75
CA LEU A 22 -21.65 -8.42 -10.93
C LEU A 22 -20.43 -7.61 -11.40
N ALA A 23 -19.69 -7.00 -10.48
CA ALA A 23 -18.49 -6.24 -10.80
C ALA A 23 -17.38 -7.13 -11.35
N SER A 24 -17.16 -8.34 -10.80
CA SER A 24 -16.19 -9.31 -11.32
C SER A 24 -16.53 -9.79 -12.73
N ARG A 25 -17.82 -9.79 -13.11
CA ARG A 25 -18.24 -10.20 -14.47
C ARG A 25 -17.93 -9.16 -15.55
N TYR A 26 -17.89 -7.87 -15.21
CA TYR A 26 -17.80 -6.79 -16.20
C TYR A 26 -16.65 -5.79 -15.96
N GLY A 27 -16.28 -5.54 -14.71
CA GLY A 27 -15.39 -4.44 -14.30
C GLY A 27 -13.91 -4.60 -14.66
N MET A 28 -13.47 -5.80 -15.08
CA MET A 28 -12.09 -6.08 -15.50
C MET A 28 -11.98 -6.72 -16.89
N ARG A 29 -13.11 -6.90 -17.60
CA ARG A 29 -13.21 -7.68 -18.84
C ARG A 29 -12.49 -7.04 -20.03
N ARG A 30 -12.45 -5.71 -20.09
CA ARG A 30 -11.79 -4.96 -21.16
C ARG A 30 -10.71 -4.04 -20.58
N PRO A 31 -9.67 -3.67 -21.36
CA PRO A 31 -8.65 -2.71 -20.92
C PRO A 31 -9.21 -1.34 -20.51
N THR A 32 -10.38 -0.97 -21.05
CA THR A 32 -11.08 0.28 -20.76
C THR A 32 -11.99 0.22 -19.53
N SER A 33 -12.15 -0.95 -18.91
CA SER A 33 -13.11 -1.11 -17.82
C SER A 33 -12.73 -0.31 -16.58
N PHE A 34 -13.74 0.12 -15.84
CA PHE A 34 -13.61 1.12 -14.78
C PHE A 34 -12.59 0.75 -13.69
N ALA A 35 -12.39 -0.55 -13.41
CA ALA A 35 -11.46 -1.00 -12.37
C ALA A 35 -10.00 -1.00 -12.84
N ARG A 36 -9.74 -1.14 -14.17
CA ARG A 36 -8.39 -1.13 -14.78
C ARG A 36 -7.63 0.17 -14.55
N ARG A 37 -8.33 1.26 -14.21
CA ARG A 37 -7.70 2.51 -13.80
C ARG A 37 -6.87 2.33 -12.52
N PHE A 38 -7.41 1.60 -11.54
CA PHE A 38 -6.86 1.50 -10.19
C PHE A 38 -6.23 0.15 -9.90
N ILE A 39 -6.53 -0.88 -10.70
CA ILE A 39 -6.03 -2.26 -10.58
C ILE A 39 -5.37 -2.66 -11.89
N ALA A 40 -4.17 -3.25 -11.84
CA ALA A 40 -3.44 -3.60 -13.06
C ALA A 40 -4.10 -4.72 -13.86
N GLY A 41 -4.67 -5.70 -13.18
CA GLY A 41 -5.22 -6.92 -13.76
C GLY A 41 -5.57 -7.94 -12.71
N GLU A 42 -6.01 -9.12 -13.15
CA GLU A 42 -6.32 -10.25 -12.29
C GLU A 42 -5.17 -11.26 -12.23
N THR A 43 -4.18 -11.12 -13.12
CA THR A 43 -3.05 -12.04 -13.28
C THR A 43 -1.69 -11.39 -13.01
N ILE A 44 -0.69 -12.21 -12.71
CA ILE A 44 0.69 -11.77 -12.52
C ILE A 44 1.26 -11.12 -13.78
N SER A 45 0.98 -11.68 -14.96
CA SER A 45 1.44 -11.14 -16.25
C SER A 45 0.91 -9.72 -16.50
N GLU A 46 -0.35 -9.46 -16.19
CA GLU A 46 -0.92 -8.10 -16.31
C GLU A 46 -0.30 -7.11 -15.32
N ALA A 47 0.02 -7.57 -14.11
CA ALA A 47 0.72 -6.77 -13.11
C ALA A 47 2.14 -6.39 -13.58
N ILE A 48 2.88 -7.35 -14.15
CA ILE A 48 4.21 -7.14 -14.74
C ILE A 48 4.14 -6.11 -15.89
N GLU A 49 3.17 -6.25 -16.79
CA GLU A 49 3.00 -5.30 -17.89
C GLU A 49 2.62 -3.89 -17.40
N ALA A 50 1.80 -3.79 -16.34
CA ALA A 50 1.51 -2.51 -15.71
C ALA A 50 2.75 -1.90 -15.04
N ALA A 51 3.59 -2.71 -14.40
CA ALA A 51 4.85 -2.29 -13.82
C ALA A 51 5.84 -1.77 -14.88
N ARG A 52 6.00 -2.49 -16.02
CA ARG A 52 6.82 -2.02 -17.15
C ARG A 52 6.38 -0.65 -17.66
N ARG A 53 5.06 -0.43 -17.79
CA ARG A 53 4.52 0.91 -18.15
C ARG A 53 4.75 1.97 -17.09
N VAL A 54 4.91 1.61 -15.83
CA VAL A 54 5.30 2.53 -14.74
C VAL A 54 6.79 2.87 -14.89
N GLU A 55 7.65 1.87 -15.06
CA GLU A 55 9.11 2.05 -15.22
C GLU A 55 9.48 2.85 -16.46
N ALA A 56 8.81 2.63 -17.59
CA ALA A 56 8.98 3.39 -18.82
C ALA A 56 8.71 4.90 -18.66
N ARG A 57 8.06 5.32 -17.57
CA ARG A 57 7.80 6.73 -17.22
C ARG A 57 8.77 7.29 -16.17
N GLY A 58 9.85 6.56 -15.86
CA GLY A 58 10.83 6.95 -14.85
C GLY A 58 10.35 6.77 -13.40
N LEU A 59 9.27 6.00 -13.20
CA LEU A 59 8.69 5.73 -11.88
C LEU A 59 9.12 4.34 -11.40
N THR A 60 9.26 4.15 -10.08
CA THR A 60 9.40 2.81 -9.50
C THR A 60 8.03 2.24 -9.11
N HIS A 61 7.96 0.97 -8.73
CA HIS A 61 6.69 0.35 -8.33
C HIS A 61 6.83 -0.57 -7.12
N THR A 62 5.69 -0.95 -6.55
CA THR A 62 5.52 -2.09 -5.65
C THR A 62 4.28 -2.85 -6.11
N LEU A 63 4.38 -4.16 -6.25
CA LEU A 63 3.21 -5.00 -6.54
C LEU A 63 2.52 -5.39 -5.24
N ASP A 64 1.19 -5.40 -5.26
CA ASP A 64 0.34 -5.85 -4.15
C ASP A 64 -0.65 -6.89 -4.69
N LEU A 65 -0.49 -8.14 -4.24
CA LEU A 65 -1.45 -9.19 -4.53
C LEU A 65 -2.68 -8.99 -3.64
N LEU A 66 -3.80 -8.70 -4.29
CA LEU A 66 -5.09 -8.51 -3.65
C LEU A 66 -5.65 -9.86 -3.20
N GLY A 67 -5.89 -9.95 -1.90
CA GLY A 67 -6.50 -11.08 -1.22
C GLY A 67 -7.17 -10.61 0.09
N GLU A 68 -8.16 -11.35 0.53
CA GLU A 68 -8.85 -11.21 1.81
C GLU A 68 -8.09 -11.92 2.94
N SER A 69 -8.42 -11.54 4.17
CA SER A 69 -7.96 -12.24 5.37
C SER A 69 -8.36 -13.72 5.30
N VAL A 70 -7.42 -14.61 5.57
CA VAL A 70 -7.66 -16.05 5.50
C VAL A 70 -8.09 -16.60 6.85
N THR A 71 -8.93 -17.63 6.82
CA THR A 71 -9.54 -18.21 8.02
C THR A 71 -9.08 -19.64 8.32
N THR A 72 -8.19 -20.20 7.50
CA THR A 72 -7.65 -21.56 7.68
C THR A 72 -6.17 -21.59 7.31
N LEU A 73 -5.42 -22.55 7.86
CA LEU A 73 -3.99 -22.72 7.58
C LEU A 73 -3.74 -23.09 6.12
N GLU A 74 -4.62 -23.90 5.52
CA GLU A 74 -4.48 -24.30 4.11
C GLU A 74 -4.60 -23.08 3.17
N LYS A 75 -5.47 -22.13 3.50
CA LYS A 75 -5.62 -20.87 2.76
C LYS A 75 -4.41 -19.95 2.99
N ALA A 76 -3.89 -19.87 4.20
CA ALA A 76 -2.66 -19.14 4.50
C ALA A 76 -1.46 -19.66 3.69
N ASP A 77 -1.30 -20.97 3.65
CA ASP A 77 -0.25 -21.61 2.86
C ASP A 77 -0.45 -21.42 1.35
N ALA A 78 -1.71 -21.44 0.89
CA ALA A 78 -2.03 -21.14 -0.51
C ALA A 78 -1.68 -19.69 -0.88
N ALA A 79 -1.95 -18.73 0.01
CA ALA A 79 -1.56 -17.33 -0.17
C ALA A 79 -0.04 -17.17 -0.18
N ALA A 80 0.69 -17.82 0.74
CA ALA A 80 2.15 -17.82 0.73
C ALA A 80 2.72 -18.38 -0.57
N ARG A 81 2.21 -19.53 -1.05
CA ARG A 81 2.59 -20.09 -2.37
C ARG A 81 2.28 -19.13 -3.52
N ALA A 82 1.19 -18.37 -3.45
CA ALA A 82 0.89 -17.36 -4.46
C ALA A 82 1.93 -16.23 -4.46
N TYR A 83 2.33 -15.74 -3.28
CA TYR A 83 3.41 -14.76 -3.17
C TYR A 83 4.76 -15.28 -3.68
N LEU A 84 5.11 -16.55 -3.43
CA LEU A 84 6.32 -17.15 -3.99
C LEU A 84 6.29 -17.14 -5.53
N LYS A 85 5.16 -17.49 -6.16
CA LYS A 85 5.00 -17.39 -7.62
C LYS A 85 5.14 -15.95 -8.13
N VAL A 86 4.65 -14.97 -7.37
CA VAL A 86 4.78 -13.55 -7.71
C VAL A 86 6.25 -13.11 -7.65
N VAL A 87 6.98 -13.48 -6.61
CA VAL A 87 8.42 -13.21 -6.48
C VAL A 87 9.16 -13.78 -7.69
N ASP A 88 8.91 -15.03 -8.04
CA ASP A 88 9.57 -15.73 -9.15
C ASP A 88 9.31 -15.05 -10.49
N ALA A 89 8.06 -14.67 -10.74
CA ALA A 89 7.68 -13.99 -11.97
C ALA A 89 8.28 -12.59 -12.06
N ILE A 90 8.34 -11.83 -10.95
CA ILE A 90 9.02 -10.52 -10.92
C ILE A 90 10.50 -10.70 -11.26
N VAL A 91 11.20 -11.67 -10.64
CA VAL A 91 12.61 -11.98 -10.95
C VAL A 91 12.81 -12.26 -12.44
N GLN A 92 12.00 -13.18 -12.99
CA GLN A 92 12.10 -13.60 -14.39
C GLN A 92 11.80 -12.47 -15.37
N SER A 93 10.88 -11.57 -15.01
CA SER A 93 10.47 -10.47 -15.90
C SER A 93 11.46 -9.31 -16.00
N GLY A 94 12.41 -9.23 -15.06
CA GLY A 94 13.43 -8.17 -14.99
C GLY A 94 12.96 -6.82 -14.44
N ILE A 95 11.71 -6.71 -14.00
CA ILE A 95 11.18 -5.46 -13.42
C ILE A 95 11.71 -5.24 -11.98
N GLY A 96 11.50 -4.03 -11.47
CA GLY A 96 11.78 -3.63 -10.10
C GLY A 96 11.26 -4.60 -9.03
N ARG A 97 12.13 -4.93 -8.08
CA ARG A 97 11.94 -6.03 -7.13
C ARG A 97 11.38 -5.53 -5.80
N ASN A 98 10.08 -5.20 -5.80
CA ASN A 98 9.42 -4.68 -4.61
C ASN A 98 7.98 -5.20 -4.47
N LEU A 99 7.64 -5.68 -3.28
CA LEU A 99 6.36 -6.32 -2.98
C LEU A 99 5.76 -5.70 -1.73
N SER A 100 4.45 -5.48 -1.71
CA SER A 100 3.68 -5.19 -0.50
C SER A 100 2.75 -6.37 -0.18
N LEU A 101 2.58 -6.68 1.10
CA LEU A 101 1.73 -7.79 1.57
C LEU A 101 1.05 -7.46 2.90
N LYS A 102 0.03 -8.23 3.26
CA LYS A 102 -0.73 -8.11 4.51
C LYS A 102 -0.64 -9.41 5.30
N LEU A 103 -0.43 -9.32 6.61
CA LEU A 103 -0.21 -10.50 7.44
C LEU A 103 -1.48 -11.33 7.61
N THR A 104 -2.67 -10.71 7.57
CA THR A 104 -3.93 -11.47 7.63
C THR A 104 -4.13 -12.38 6.41
N GLN A 105 -3.53 -12.08 5.25
CA GLN A 105 -3.51 -13.02 4.12
C GLN A 105 -2.58 -14.21 4.37
N LEU A 106 -1.54 -14.03 5.20
CA LEU A 106 -0.56 -15.06 5.55
C LEU A 106 -0.96 -15.90 6.76
N GLY A 107 -2.17 -15.70 7.29
CA GLY A 107 -2.72 -16.51 8.39
C GLY A 107 -2.64 -15.87 9.77
N LEU A 108 -2.42 -14.55 9.88
CA LEU A 108 -2.31 -13.88 11.18
C LEU A 108 -3.53 -14.09 12.09
N ASP A 109 -4.74 -14.12 11.52
CA ASP A 109 -6.00 -14.39 12.25
C ASP A 109 -6.17 -15.87 12.63
N VAL A 110 -5.38 -16.77 12.04
CA VAL A 110 -5.47 -18.22 12.25
C VAL A 110 -4.44 -18.66 13.27
N ASP A 111 -3.17 -18.35 13.01
CA ASP A 111 -2.05 -18.66 13.89
C ASP A 111 -0.87 -17.72 13.61
N LYS A 112 -0.40 -17.04 14.65
CA LYS A 112 0.72 -16.10 14.57
C LYS A 112 2.00 -16.78 14.10
N ALA A 113 2.30 -17.99 14.58
CA ALA A 113 3.52 -18.70 14.21
C ALA A 113 3.52 -19.05 12.71
N SER A 114 2.41 -19.55 12.20
CA SER A 114 2.19 -19.83 10.78
C SER A 114 2.34 -18.59 9.91
N ALA A 115 1.84 -17.43 10.35
CA ALA A 115 2.03 -16.16 9.64
C ALA A 115 3.50 -15.73 9.57
N ILE A 116 4.26 -15.90 10.66
CA ILE A 116 5.71 -15.65 10.70
C ILE A 116 6.42 -16.59 9.72
N ASP A 117 6.13 -17.89 9.76
CA ASP A 117 6.77 -18.88 8.89
C ASP A 117 6.46 -18.63 7.41
N ASN A 118 5.22 -18.25 7.09
CA ASN A 118 4.83 -17.91 5.74
C ASN A 118 5.49 -16.63 5.23
N LEU A 119 5.62 -15.62 6.07
CA LEU A 119 6.40 -14.43 5.71
C LEU A 119 7.89 -14.75 5.56
N ARG A 120 8.47 -15.58 6.45
CA ARG A 120 9.88 -16.02 6.35
C ARG A 120 10.17 -16.69 5.02
N LYS A 121 9.36 -17.66 4.60
CA LYS A 121 9.47 -18.34 3.29
C LYS A 121 9.52 -17.33 2.13
N ILE A 122 8.69 -16.29 2.18
CA ILE A 122 8.67 -15.24 1.15
C ILE A 122 9.97 -14.41 1.21
N LEU A 123 10.42 -14.00 2.40
CA LEU A 123 11.65 -13.21 2.57
C LEU A 123 12.89 -13.97 2.09
N GLU A 124 13.02 -15.25 2.45
CA GLU A 124 14.11 -16.13 2.03
C GLU A 124 14.11 -16.35 0.52
N ARG A 125 12.94 -16.53 -0.11
CA ARG A 125 12.85 -16.65 -1.57
C ARG A 125 13.24 -15.36 -2.29
N ALA A 126 12.98 -14.22 -1.67
CA ALA A 126 13.15 -12.90 -2.25
C ALA A 126 14.58 -12.32 -2.03
N GLU A 127 15.29 -12.79 -1.00
CA GLU A 127 16.62 -12.30 -0.60
C GLU A 127 17.70 -12.42 -1.68
N PRO A 128 17.91 -13.57 -2.35
CA PRO A 128 18.99 -13.72 -3.32
C PRO A 128 18.83 -12.80 -4.53
N ALA A 129 17.60 -12.33 -4.78
CA ALA A 129 17.29 -11.40 -5.85
C ALA A 129 17.27 -9.93 -5.38
N ALA A 130 17.68 -9.61 -4.15
CA ALA A 130 17.68 -8.26 -3.60
C ALA A 130 16.29 -7.57 -3.68
N PHE A 131 15.22 -8.33 -3.39
CA PHE A 131 13.89 -7.75 -3.24
C PHE A 131 13.79 -6.87 -2.01
N PHE A 132 12.83 -5.96 -2.04
CA PHE A 132 12.33 -5.33 -0.83
C PHE A 132 10.87 -5.71 -0.59
N VAL A 133 10.56 -6.21 0.61
CA VAL A 133 9.20 -6.59 1.02
C VAL A 133 8.66 -5.60 2.05
N ARG A 134 7.47 -5.04 1.80
CA ARG A 134 6.77 -4.16 2.73
C ARG A 134 5.62 -4.92 3.38
N VAL A 135 5.62 -4.96 4.71
CA VAL A 135 4.44 -5.38 5.48
C VAL A 135 3.52 -4.18 5.63
N ASP A 136 2.38 -4.24 4.94
CA ASP A 136 1.33 -3.22 5.04
C ASP A 136 0.64 -3.30 6.41
N MET A 137 0.36 -2.13 6.99
CA MET A 137 -0.32 -2.02 8.27
C MET A 137 -1.83 -2.07 8.07
N GLU A 138 -2.46 -2.98 8.80
CA GLU A 138 -3.90 -3.20 8.77
C GLU A 138 -4.61 -2.30 9.81
N SER A 139 -5.81 -2.63 10.27
CA SER A 139 -6.50 -1.84 11.30
C SER A 139 -5.74 -1.85 12.63
N SER A 140 -6.08 -0.93 13.54
CA SER A 140 -5.39 -0.78 14.83
C SER A 140 -5.38 -2.07 15.67
N HIS A 141 -6.39 -2.94 15.48
CA HIS A 141 -6.44 -4.28 16.08
C HIS A 141 -5.19 -5.12 15.79
N TYR A 142 -4.57 -4.94 14.62
CA TYR A 142 -3.41 -5.71 14.18
C TYR A 142 -2.08 -5.02 14.43
N THR A 143 -2.06 -3.77 14.91
CA THR A 143 -0.82 -2.97 14.95
C THR A 143 0.25 -3.59 15.82
N ASP A 144 -0.07 -3.98 17.05
CA ASP A 144 0.90 -4.60 17.97
C ASP A 144 1.47 -5.89 17.39
N VAL A 145 0.60 -6.83 17.01
CA VAL A 145 1.04 -8.12 16.48
C VAL A 145 1.81 -7.98 15.17
N THR A 146 1.48 -6.99 14.33
CA THR A 146 2.21 -6.71 13.10
C THR A 146 3.62 -6.22 13.38
N LEU A 147 3.79 -5.35 14.38
CA LEU A 147 5.11 -4.88 14.82
C LEU A 147 5.91 -6.02 15.45
N GLU A 148 5.30 -6.88 16.27
CA GLU A 148 5.95 -8.07 16.85
C GLU A 148 6.46 -9.03 15.77
N VAL A 149 5.65 -9.33 14.75
CA VAL A 149 6.03 -10.21 13.63
C VAL A 149 7.19 -9.59 12.85
N PHE A 150 7.11 -8.29 12.54
CA PHE A 150 8.17 -7.55 11.86
C PHE A 150 9.49 -7.60 12.64
N GLU A 151 9.47 -7.30 13.94
CA GLU A 151 10.66 -7.28 14.78
C GLU A 151 11.26 -8.66 15.00
N THR A 152 10.41 -9.70 15.10
CA THR A 152 10.86 -11.09 15.17
C THR A 152 11.72 -11.44 13.96
N LEU A 153 11.23 -11.15 12.75
CA LEU A 153 11.96 -11.43 11.50
C LEU A 153 13.19 -10.50 11.34
N TRP A 154 13.11 -9.26 11.84
CA TRP A 154 14.27 -8.39 11.91
C TRP A 154 15.35 -8.96 12.85
N GLN A 155 15.00 -9.46 14.03
CA GLN A 155 15.97 -10.09 14.93
C GLN A 155 16.58 -11.37 14.33
N GLN A 156 15.84 -12.08 13.48
CA GLN A 156 16.32 -13.24 12.71
C GLN A 156 17.26 -12.89 11.54
N GLY A 157 17.55 -11.59 11.31
CA GLY A 157 18.54 -11.16 10.32
C GLY A 157 17.96 -10.68 8.98
N HIS A 158 16.65 -10.77 8.76
CA HIS A 158 16.05 -10.23 7.54
C HIS A 158 16.07 -8.71 7.55
N ARG A 159 16.81 -8.09 6.62
CA ARG A 159 16.99 -6.61 6.52
C ARG A 159 16.30 -6.01 5.29
N GLN A 160 15.85 -6.86 4.38
CA GLN A 160 15.13 -6.53 3.14
C GLN A 160 13.61 -6.36 3.33
N ILE A 161 13.20 -6.14 4.58
CA ILE A 161 11.82 -5.96 5.01
C ILE A 161 11.63 -4.55 5.59
N GLY A 162 10.43 -3.98 5.45
CA GLY A 162 10.05 -2.79 6.21
C GLY A 162 8.57 -2.78 6.55
N ILE A 163 8.18 -1.78 7.32
CA ILE A 163 6.84 -1.68 7.91
C ILE A 163 6.09 -0.43 7.47
N VAL A 164 4.78 -0.40 7.63
CA VAL A 164 3.93 0.79 7.46
C VAL A 164 3.52 1.33 8.82
N LEU A 165 3.49 2.65 8.99
CA LEU A 165 2.91 3.31 10.15
C LEU A 165 1.84 4.33 9.72
N GLN A 166 0.83 4.53 10.58
CA GLN A 166 -0.39 5.27 10.27
C GLN A 166 -0.51 6.51 11.16
N SER A 167 -0.36 7.72 10.59
CA SER A 167 -0.37 8.96 11.38
C SER A 167 -1.69 9.25 12.11
N ALA A 168 -2.79 8.59 11.74
CA ALA A 168 -4.06 8.73 12.43
C ALA A 168 -4.07 8.07 13.83
N LEU A 169 -3.20 7.10 14.12
CA LEU A 169 -3.20 6.43 15.42
C LEU A 169 -2.38 7.24 16.45
N HIS A 170 -2.90 7.38 17.67
CA HIS A 170 -2.24 8.13 18.74
C HIS A 170 -0.85 7.57 19.09
N ARG A 171 -0.68 6.24 18.97
CA ARG A 171 0.55 5.50 19.28
C ARG A 171 1.69 5.70 18.27
N SER A 172 1.39 6.10 17.04
CA SER A 172 2.34 5.94 15.93
C SER A 172 3.60 6.80 16.01
N ASP A 173 3.57 7.94 16.71
CA ASP A 173 4.78 8.73 17.00
C ASP A 173 5.80 7.92 17.84
N GLN A 174 5.34 7.09 18.78
CA GLN A 174 6.20 6.22 19.58
C GLN A 174 6.69 5.02 18.77
N ASP A 175 5.80 4.36 18.03
CA ASP A 175 6.18 3.23 17.17
C ASP A 175 7.20 3.67 16.11
N LEU A 176 7.07 4.89 15.58
CA LEU A 176 8.04 5.44 14.62
C LEU A 176 9.45 5.53 15.21
N ARG A 177 9.59 6.10 16.42
CA ARG A 177 10.90 6.18 17.09
C ARG A 177 11.49 4.80 17.36
N ARG A 178 10.65 3.85 17.79
CA ARG A 178 11.04 2.44 17.99
C ARG A 178 11.60 1.82 16.71
N ILE A 179 10.90 1.95 15.58
CA ILE A 179 11.31 1.37 14.31
C ILE A 179 12.53 2.08 13.70
N ASN A 180 12.63 3.41 13.84
CA ASN A 180 13.81 4.16 13.42
C ASN A 180 15.07 3.71 14.19
N ALA A 181 14.95 3.48 15.50
CA ALA A 181 16.05 2.99 16.33
C ALA A 181 16.55 1.58 15.89
N LEU A 182 15.67 0.77 15.29
CA LEU A 182 16.07 -0.52 14.68
C LEU A 182 16.82 -0.36 13.35
N GLY A 183 16.79 0.83 12.73
CA GLY A 183 17.36 1.09 11.41
C GLY A 183 16.49 0.57 10.25
N ALA A 184 15.20 0.31 10.50
CA ALA A 184 14.30 -0.23 9.49
C ALA A 184 13.63 0.87 8.65
N ARG A 185 13.31 0.53 7.39
CA ARG A 185 12.60 1.47 6.51
C ARG A 185 11.13 1.56 6.92
N VAL A 186 10.58 2.77 6.95
CA VAL A 186 9.16 3.03 7.24
C VAL A 186 8.45 3.64 6.04
N ARG A 187 7.27 3.11 5.71
CA ARG A 187 6.29 3.80 4.86
C ARG A 187 5.27 4.50 5.76
N LEU A 188 5.17 5.82 5.64
CA LEU A 188 4.22 6.61 6.40
C LEU A 188 2.95 6.89 5.58
N VAL A 189 1.81 6.46 6.10
CA VAL A 189 0.47 6.75 5.57
C VAL A 189 -0.37 7.51 6.59
N LYS A 190 -1.50 8.08 6.17
CA LYS A 190 -2.46 8.65 7.13
C LYS A 190 -3.24 7.57 7.88
N GLY A 191 -3.57 6.46 7.22
CA GLY A 191 -4.48 5.43 7.72
C GLY A 191 -5.70 5.29 6.81
N ALA A 192 -6.14 4.04 6.60
CA ALA A 192 -7.22 3.70 5.66
C ALA A 192 -8.47 3.13 6.36
N TYR A 193 -8.36 2.78 7.64
CA TYR A 193 -9.40 2.12 8.41
C TYR A 193 -10.26 3.13 9.18
N ASN A 194 -11.48 2.72 9.53
CA ASN A 194 -12.37 3.50 10.37
C ASN A 194 -12.15 3.12 11.82
N GLU A 195 -11.36 3.92 12.53
CA GLU A 195 -10.88 3.61 13.87
C GLU A 195 -11.63 4.41 14.96
N PRO A 196 -11.86 3.83 16.14
CA PRO A 196 -12.55 4.52 17.21
C PRO A 196 -11.71 5.69 17.76
N LYS A 197 -12.39 6.71 18.31
CA LYS A 197 -11.75 7.90 18.90
C LYS A 197 -10.74 7.59 20.02
N SER A 198 -10.86 6.43 20.66
CA SER A 198 -9.97 6.00 21.73
C SER A 198 -8.55 5.72 21.24
N VAL A 199 -8.40 5.31 19.98
CA VAL A 199 -7.09 4.91 19.40
C VAL A 199 -6.61 5.83 18.28
N ALA A 200 -7.51 6.62 17.69
CA ALA A 200 -7.21 7.42 16.50
C ALA A 200 -7.80 8.84 16.52
N TYR A 201 -7.03 9.77 15.95
CA TYR A 201 -7.45 11.13 15.66
C TYR A 201 -8.64 11.12 14.69
N GLN A 202 -9.72 11.84 15.04
CA GLN A 202 -10.95 11.86 14.25
C GLN A 202 -10.99 13.02 13.25
N LYS A 203 -10.36 14.16 13.58
CA LYS A 203 -10.34 15.33 12.70
C LYS A 203 -9.17 15.24 11.74
N LYS A 204 -9.41 15.58 10.47
CA LYS A 204 -8.38 15.61 9.42
C LYS A 204 -7.17 16.47 9.81
N VAL A 205 -7.41 17.62 10.45
CA VAL A 205 -6.34 18.53 10.87
C VAL A 205 -5.38 17.88 11.87
N ASP A 206 -5.89 17.07 12.80
CA ASP A 206 -5.08 16.37 13.79
C ASP A 206 -4.25 15.25 13.14
N VAL A 207 -4.87 14.50 12.21
CA VAL A 207 -4.18 13.46 11.40
C VAL A 207 -3.08 14.08 10.53
N ASP A 208 -3.35 15.22 9.89
CA ASP A 208 -2.39 15.96 9.07
C ASP A 208 -1.24 16.50 9.93
N ALA A 209 -1.53 17.03 11.12
CA ALA A 209 -0.53 17.53 12.06
C ALA A 209 0.38 16.39 12.55
N ALA A 210 -0.18 15.24 12.89
CA ALA A 210 0.58 14.05 13.23
C ALA A 210 1.43 13.56 12.05
N TYR A 211 0.87 13.51 10.83
CA TYR A 211 1.62 13.17 9.62
C TYR A 211 2.82 14.10 9.42
N ALA A 212 2.61 15.41 9.54
CA ALA A 212 3.66 16.41 9.42
C ALA A 212 4.79 16.21 10.44
N ARG A 213 4.46 15.98 11.72
CA ARG A 213 5.48 15.69 12.74
C ARG A 213 6.28 14.44 12.41
N MET A 214 5.60 13.35 12.05
CA MET A 214 6.24 12.07 11.73
C MET A 214 7.11 12.16 10.45
N VAL A 215 6.70 12.92 9.43
CA VAL A 215 7.52 13.21 8.24
C VAL A 215 8.83 13.87 8.63
N ARG A 216 8.78 14.87 9.51
CA ARG A 216 9.98 15.61 9.95
C ARG A 216 10.98 14.67 10.62
N THR A 217 10.52 13.87 11.58
CA THR A 217 11.33 12.84 12.24
C THR A 217 11.89 11.83 11.23
N LEU A 218 11.07 11.34 10.29
CA LEU A 218 11.54 10.40 9.27
C LEU A 218 12.63 10.97 8.37
N LEU A 219 12.52 12.22 7.95
CA LEU A 219 13.50 12.83 7.04
C LEU A 219 14.88 13.00 7.67
N THR A 220 14.95 13.27 8.98
CA THR A 220 16.22 13.51 9.69
C THR A 220 16.78 12.27 10.38
N GLU A 221 15.92 11.36 10.84
CA GLU A 221 16.32 10.22 11.68
C GLU A 221 16.00 8.86 11.03
N GLY A 222 15.18 8.83 9.98
CA GLY A 222 14.71 7.60 9.37
C GLY A 222 15.65 7.00 8.33
N VAL A 223 15.51 5.69 8.10
CA VAL A 223 16.24 4.96 7.05
C VAL A 223 15.38 4.88 5.80
N TYR A 224 15.77 5.63 4.76
CA TYR A 224 15.08 5.69 3.45
C TYR A 224 13.54 5.72 3.58
N PRO A 225 12.96 6.82 4.11
CA PRO A 225 11.52 6.93 4.32
C PRO A 225 10.72 6.85 3.03
N ALA A 226 9.55 6.21 3.10
CA ALA A 226 8.55 6.23 2.05
C ALA A 226 7.36 7.10 2.46
N ILE A 227 7.26 8.30 1.88
CA ILE A 227 6.20 9.27 2.17
C ILE A 227 4.99 8.98 1.28
N ALA A 228 4.08 8.14 1.77
CA ALA A 228 2.95 7.64 1.00
C ALA A 228 1.71 8.54 1.18
N THR A 229 1.52 9.48 0.25
CA THR A 229 0.41 10.44 0.28
C THR A 229 0.10 11.04 -1.10
N HIS A 230 -1.16 11.42 -1.33
CA HIS A 230 -1.60 12.22 -2.49
C HIS A 230 -2.02 13.63 -2.09
N ASP A 231 -1.74 14.03 -0.85
CA ASP A 231 -2.08 15.34 -0.31
C ASP A 231 -1.00 16.35 -0.71
N PRO A 232 -1.31 17.33 -1.58
CA PRO A 232 -0.32 18.29 -2.06
C PRO A 232 0.29 19.13 -0.92
N LYS A 233 -0.45 19.37 0.17
CA LYS A 233 0.08 20.11 1.33
C LYS A 233 1.16 19.33 2.06
N MET A 234 0.96 18.02 2.23
CA MET A 234 1.95 17.16 2.88
C MET A 234 3.18 16.96 1.99
N ILE A 235 2.98 16.86 0.67
CA ILE A 235 4.09 16.77 -0.30
C ILE A 235 4.94 18.03 -0.24
N GLU A 236 4.33 19.22 -0.28
CA GLU A 236 5.09 20.46 -0.23
C GLU A 236 5.81 20.60 1.12
N LEU A 237 5.14 20.29 2.23
CA LEU A 237 5.79 20.25 3.55
C LEU A 237 7.02 19.34 3.57
N THR A 238 6.93 18.13 2.99
CA THR A 238 8.07 17.21 2.89
C THR A 238 9.21 17.83 2.08
N ARG A 239 8.91 18.46 0.93
CA ARG A 239 9.91 19.08 0.05
C ARG A 239 10.61 20.25 0.73
N THR A 240 9.85 21.16 1.31
CA THR A 240 10.37 22.33 2.04
C THR A 240 11.26 21.89 3.19
N TYR A 241 10.78 21.00 4.04
CA TYR A 241 11.55 20.53 5.19
C TYR A 241 12.82 19.77 4.77
N ALA A 242 12.74 18.91 3.75
CA ALA A 242 13.91 18.22 3.22
C ALA A 242 14.97 19.21 2.71
N ASN A 243 14.56 20.23 1.96
CA ASN A 243 15.47 21.25 1.45
C ASN A 243 16.12 22.07 2.58
N GLU A 244 15.33 22.50 3.56
CA GLU A 244 15.82 23.27 4.74
C GLU A 244 16.84 22.48 5.57
N HIS A 245 16.73 21.15 5.59
CA HIS A 245 17.60 20.28 6.40
C HIS A 245 18.65 19.53 5.55
N GLY A 246 18.85 19.93 4.28
CA GLY A 246 19.86 19.34 3.41
C GLY A 246 19.63 17.86 3.08
N VAL A 247 18.39 17.36 3.17
CA VAL A 247 18.04 15.98 2.84
C VAL A 247 17.86 15.84 1.33
N ALA A 248 18.78 15.16 0.67
CA ALA A 248 18.76 15.00 -0.78
C ALA A 248 17.51 14.23 -1.29
N PRO A 249 16.98 14.56 -2.49
CA PRO A 249 15.77 13.94 -3.05
C PRO A 249 15.80 12.42 -3.22
N ASP A 250 16.99 11.81 -3.23
CA ASP A 250 17.20 10.37 -3.37
C ASP A 250 17.34 9.63 -2.03
N ARG A 251 17.29 10.36 -0.90
CA ARG A 251 17.33 9.81 0.46
C ARG A 251 15.97 9.37 0.99
N PHE A 252 14.89 9.73 0.30
CA PHE A 252 13.53 9.29 0.57
C PHE A 252 12.78 9.12 -0.76
N GLU A 253 11.56 8.59 -0.70
CA GLU A 253 10.70 8.52 -1.88
C GLU A 253 9.27 8.91 -1.54
N PHE A 254 8.58 9.50 -2.51
CA PHE A 254 7.13 9.62 -2.46
C PHE A 254 6.48 8.32 -2.92
N GLN A 255 5.33 7.98 -2.36
CA GLN A 255 4.54 6.85 -2.85
C GLN A 255 3.09 7.21 -3.12
N MET A 256 2.56 6.71 -4.23
CA MET A 256 1.19 6.96 -4.66
C MET A 256 0.56 5.70 -5.24
N LEU A 257 -0.74 5.58 -5.08
CA LEU A 257 -1.52 4.50 -5.68
C LEU A 257 -1.60 4.60 -7.21
N TYR A 258 -1.68 3.43 -7.85
CA TYR A 258 -1.92 3.29 -9.27
C TYR A 258 -3.20 4.00 -9.70
N GLY A 259 -3.13 4.74 -10.82
CA GLY A 259 -4.28 5.48 -11.36
C GLY A 259 -4.64 6.79 -10.66
N VAL A 260 -3.99 7.12 -9.53
CA VAL A 260 -4.32 8.30 -8.72
C VAL A 260 -3.25 9.40 -8.89
N ARG A 261 -3.70 10.61 -9.25
CA ARG A 261 -2.84 11.80 -9.37
C ARG A 261 -1.61 11.60 -10.27
N ARG A 262 -1.81 11.04 -11.48
CA ARG A 262 -0.74 10.82 -12.47
C ARG A 262 0.00 12.11 -12.85
N ASP A 263 -0.71 13.24 -12.82
CA ASP A 263 -0.18 14.61 -12.95
C ASP A 263 0.92 14.90 -11.92
N LEU A 264 0.62 14.60 -10.65
CA LEU A 264 1.51 14.83 -9.53
C LEU A 264 2.68 13.85 -9.53
N GLN A 265 2.44 12.60 -9.94
CA GLN A 265 3.49 11.60 -10.11
C GLN A 265 4.54 12.08 -11.11
N ALA A 266 4.10 12.50 -12.30
CA ALA A 266 5.00 12.99 -13.35
C ALA A 266 5.74 14.26 -12.93
N ARG A 267 5.08 15.17 -12.21
CA ARG A 267 5.72 16.38 -11.68
C ARG A 267 6.84 16.07 -10.70
N LEU A 268 6.61 15.19 -9.71
CA LEU A 268 7.62 14.87 -8.70
C LEU A 268 8.86 14.20 -9.29
N VAL A 269 8.69 13.31 -10.28
CA VAL A 269 9.83 12.72 -10.99
C VAL A 269 10.62 13.77 -11.76
N ARG A 270 9.92 14.68 -12.46
CA ARG A 270 10.57 15.80 -13.16
C ARG A 270 11.36 16.71 -12.21
N ASP A 271 10.84 16.90 -11.00
CA ASP A 271 11.48 17.68 -9.94
C ASP A 271 12.63 16.91 -9.25
N GLY A 272 13.01 15.73 -9.74
CA GLY A 272 14.16 14.95 -9.27
C GLY A 272 13.88 14.00 -8.10
N TYR A 273 12.63 13.87 -7.65
CA TYR A 273 12.29 12.97 -6.54
C TYR A 273 12.05 11.54 -7.01
N ARG A 274 12.46 10.58 -6.17
CA ARG A 274 12.04 9.19 -6.34
C ARG A 274 10.55 9.05 -6.04
N LEU A 275 9.84 8.36 -6.94
CA LEU A 275 8.43 8.06 -6.74
C LEU A 275 8.12 6.59 -7.01
N ARG A 276 7.40 5.96 -6.09
CA ARG A 276 6.92 4.59 -6.20
C ARG A 276 5.42 4.53 -6.38
N VAL A 277 4.97 3.79 -7.38
CA VAL A 277 3.56 3.50 -7.60
C VAL A 277 3.16 2.18 -6.95
N TYR A 278 2.14 2.19 -6.11
CA TYR A 278 1.55 0.98 -5.53
C TYR A 278 0.55 0.38 -6.52
N ILE A 279 0.87 -0.79 -7.07
CA ILE A 279 0.14 -1.44 -8.16
C ILE A 279 -0.59 -2.68 -7.61
N PRO A 280 -1.89 -2.56 -7.33
CA PRO A 280 -2.69 -3.68 -6.87
C PRO A 280 -3.12 -4.55 -8.07
N PHE A 281 -3.15 -5.86 -7.89
CA PHE A 281 -3.58 -6.84 -8.89
C PHE A 281 -4.13 -8.11 -8.21
N GLY A 282 -4.88 -8.92 -8.95
CA GLY A 282 -5.45 -10.17 -8.44
C GLY A 282 -6.97 -10.19 -8.54
N ARG A 283 -7.56 -11.36 -8.27
CA ARG A 283 -9.00 -11.60 -8.46
C ARG A 283 -9.86 -10.96 -7.37
N GLU A 284 -9.30 -10.70 -6.20
CA GLU A 284 -10.04 -10.17 -5.04
C GLU A 284 -10.02 -8.63 -5.01
N TRP A 285 -10.25 -8.02 -6.19
CA TRP A 285 -10.01 -6.60 -6.40
C TRP A 285 -11.16 -5.68 -5.98
N PHE A 286 -12.38 -6.22 -5.89
CA PHE A 286 -13.59 -5.43 -5.67
C PHE A 286 -13.59 -4.65 -4.34
N PRO A 287 -13.25 -5.24 -3.18
CA PRO A 287 -13.20 -4.48 -1.92
C PRO A 287 -12.17 -3.34 -1.97
N TYR A 288 -11.03 -3.56 -2.62
CA TYR A 288 -10.01 -2.53 -2.82
C TYR A 288 -10.56 -1.39 -3.69
N PHE A 289 -11.19 -1.73 -4.81
CA PHE A 289 -11.78 -0.77 -5.74
C PHE A 289 -12.83 0.11 -5.07
N MET A 290 -13.75 -0.48 -4.29
CA MET A 290 -14.78 0.28 -3.57
C MET A 290 -14.20 1.28 -2.57
N ARG A 291 -13.12 0.90 -1.86
CA ARG A 291 -12.39 1.85 -1.01
C ARG A 291 -11.80 3.02 -1.81
N ARG A 292 -11.25 2.77 -3.01
CA ARG A 292 -10.74 3.85 -3.88
C ARG A 292 -11.85 4.82 -4.30
N LEU A 293 -13.05 4.33 -4.58
CA LEU A 293 -14.18 5.19 -4.96
C LEU A 293 -14.64 6.09 -3.82
N GLY A 294 -14.71 5.55 -2.60
CA GLY A 294 -15.17 6.31 -1.43
C GLY A 294 -14.24 7.44 -0.99
N GLU A 295 -12.97 7.43 -1.42
CA GLU A 295 -11.97 8.42 -0.98
C GLU A 295 -12.08 9.79 -1.64
N ARG A 296 -12.53 9.89 -2.90
CA ARG A 296 -12.65 11.16 -3.61
C ARG A 296 -13.84 11.17 -4.57
N PRO A 297 -14.68 12.22 -4.56
CA PRO A 297 -15.79 12.37 -5.51
C PRO A 297 -15.36 12.28 -6.98
N ALA A 298 -14.16 12.78 -7.31
CA ALA A 298 -13.61 12.70 -8.67
C ALA A 298 -13.40 11.26 -9.16
N ASN A 299 -13.17 10.29 -8.26
CA ASN A 299 -13.05 8.88 -8.62
C ASN A 299 -14.41 8.32 -9.07
N ILE A 300 -15.51 8.78 -8.45
CA ILE A 300 -16.89 8.40 -8.82
C ILE A 300 -17.23 8.97 -10.20
N GLY A 301 -16.95 10.25 -10.45
CA GLY A 301 -17.21 10.89 -11.74
C GLY A 301 -16.38 10.30 -12.90
N PHE A 302 -15.26 9.64 -12.62
CA PHE A 302 -14.53 8.85 -13.62
C PHE A 302 -15.26 7.54 -13.94
N VAL A 303 -15.73 6.81 -12.92
CA VAL A 303 -16.44 5.54 -13.12
C VAL A 303 -17.73 5.74 -13.91
N LEU A 304 -18.51 6.78 -13.60
CA LEU A 304 -19.74 7.10 -14.33
C LEU A 304 -19.46 7.33 -15.82
N ARG A 305 -18.38 8.04 -16.16
CA ARG A 305 -17.96 8.21 -17.57
C ARG A 305 -17.49 6.91 -18.21
N GLY A 306 -16.79 6.06 -17.47
CA GLY A 306 -16.38 4.74 -17.94
C GLY A 306 -17.57 3.84 -18.28
N ILE A 307 -18.60 3.81 -17.44
CA ILE A 307 -19.82 3.01 -17.64
C ILE A 307 -20.65 3.55 -18.81
N LEU A 308 -20.79 4.88 -18.94
CA LEU A 308 -21.51 5.50 -20.06
C LEU A 308 -20.80 5.28 -21.41
N GLY A 309 -19.48 5.15 -21.41
CA GLY A 309 -18.70 4.78 -22.60
C GLY A 309 -18.66 3.28 -22.89
N GLU A 310 -19.16 2.42 -21.99
CA GLU A 310 -19.30 0.97 -22.19
C GLU A 310 -20.66 0.57 -22.77
N THR A 311 -21.63 1.49 -22.77
CA THR A 311 -23.02 1.29 -23.23
C THR A 311 -23.32 1.89 -24.61
N GLY A 312 -22.32 2.47 -25.28
CA GLY A 312 -22.34 2.81 -26.71
C GLY A 312 -21.33 1.98 -27.48
#